data_AF-A0A927FC74-F1
#
_entry.id   AF-A0A927FC74-F1
#
_cell.length_a   1.000
_cell.length_b   1.000
_cell.length_c   1.000
_cell.angle_alpha   90.00
_cell.angle_beta   90.00
_cell.angle_gamma   90.00
#
_symmetry.space_group_name_H-M   'P 1'
#
loop_
_entity.id
_entity.type
_entity.pdbx_description
1 polymer ?
#
loop_
_entity_poly.entity_id
_entity_poly.type
_entity_poly.pdbx_seq_one_letter_code
_entity_poly.pdbx_strand_id
1 'polypeptide(L)'
;MSQNLFELKSIYFFGRPYAELLKCFGIEESALLGKSVLECPSGPSSFVVEANARGIDAVGVDPLFYRSPQAIRDLALADFRVMFDRVRAASGKFVKRTYNSVEEAEEVRRRGLLRFLQDYSIGKALGRYREGALPYLEFDDRSFEVVLCGHLLFIYADSLDLDFHRAAIRELCRVANREVRIHPIVDNGSERYPHLDALLEQADELGFDSRIQDVDHEFFAGTNRTLVLERR
;
A
#
# COMPACT_ATOMS: atom_id res chain seq x y z
N MET A 1 -22.22 1.35 -14.12
CA MET A 1 -22.94 0.47 -13.19
C MET A 1 -21.98 0.11 -12.08
N SER A 2 -22.33 0.50 -10.87
CA SER A 2 -21.54 0.42 -9.64
C SER A 2 -21.26 -1.03 -9.26
N GLN A 3 -20.10 -1.56 -9.63
CA GLN A 3 -19.61 -2.79 -9.00
C GLN A 3 -19.06 -2.44 -7.61
N ASN A 4 -19.89 -2.75 -6.62
CA ASN A 4 -19.56 -3.12 -5.26
C ASN A 4 -18.60 -2.25 -4.45
N LEU A 5 -19.05 -1.03 -4.14
CA LEU A 5 -18.65 -0.34 -2.90
C LEU A 5 -19.04 -1.15 -1.63
N PHE A 6 -19.90 -2.17 -1.76
CA PHE A 6 -20.44 -2.98 -0.67
C PHE A 6 -19.58 -4.19 -0.25
N GLU A 7 -18.56 -4.59 -1.03
CA GLU A 7 -17.66 -5.71 -0.67
C GLU A 7 -16.44 -5.26 0.16
N LEU A 8 -16.21 -3.95 0.31
CA LEU A 8 -15.10 -3.39 1.10
C LEU A 8 -15.35 -3.41 2.62
N LYS A 9 -16.42 -4.05 3.12
CA LYS A 9 -16.72 -4.10 4.57
C LYS A 9 -15.63 -4.79 5.42
N SER A 10 -14.67 -5.49 4.81
CA SER A 10 -13.58 -6.20 5.50
C SER A 10 -12.20 -5.56 5.37
N ILE A 11 -12.01 -4.56 4.49
CA ILE A 11 -10.70 -3.93 4.24
C ILE A 11 -10.55 -2.70 5.12
N TYR A 12 -9.56 -2.72 6.01
CA TYR A 12 -9.30 -1.63 6.94
C TYR A 12 -8.68 -0.42 6.25
N PHE A 13 -9.17 0.78 6.57
CA PHE A 13 -8.54 2.04 6.20
C PHE A 13 -7.36 2.31 7.14
N PHE A 14 -6.23 1.67 6.84
CA PHE A 14 -5.05 1.65 7.71
C PHE A 14 -3.79 2.04 6.94
N GLY A 15 -3.09 3.05 7.45
CA GLY A 15 -1.92 3.64 6.81
C GLY A 15 -0.63 3.33 7.54
N ARG A 16 0.50 3.49 6.85
CA ARG A 16 1.84 3.27 7.41
C ARG A 16 2.68 4.55 7.34
N PRO A 17 3.62 4.75 8.26
CA PRO A 17 4.54 5.87 8.17
C PRO A 17 5.48 5.73 6.98
N TYR A 18 5.90 6.86 6.42
CA TYR A 18 6.85 6.94 5.30
C TYR A 18 8.07 6.00 5.45
N ALA A 19 8.76 6.09 6.59
CA ALA A 19 9.95 5.26 6.84
C ALA A 19 9.64 3.76 6.95
N GLU A 20 8.45 3.40 7.46
CA GLU A 20 8.01 2.00 7.49
C GLU A 20 7.71 1.50 6.08
N LEU A 21 7.06 2.33 5.25
CA LEU A 21 6.71 1.98 3.87
C LEU A 21 7.95 1.75 3.00
N LEU A 22 8.97 2.61 3.11
CA LEU A 22 10.25 2.41 2.43
C LEU A 22 10.90 1.07 2.79
N LYS A 23 10.87 0.70 4.08
CA LYS A 23 11.32 -0.61 4.56
C LYS A 23 10.48 -1.75 3.99
N CYS A 24 9.15 -1.63 3.97
CA CYS A 24 8.26 -2.64 3.38
C CYS A 24 8.65 -2.93 1.92
N PHE A 25 8.96 -1.88 1.17
CA PHE A 25 9.29 -2.00 -0.25
C PHE A 25 10.76 -2.26 -0.52
N GLY A 26 11.65 -2.15 0.47
CA GLY A 26 13.10 -2.26 0.27
C GLY A 26 13.64 -1.20 -0.69
N ILE A 27 13.15 0.04 -0.54
CA ILE A 27 13.52 1.21 -1.34
C ILE A 27 14.23 2.22 -0.44
N GLU A 28 15.38 2.72 -0.90
CA GLU A 28 16.05 3.87 -0.29
C GLU A 28 15.44 5.18 -0.79
N GLU A 29 15.35 6.19 0.08
CA GLU A 29 14.77 7.50 -0.27
C GLU A 29 15.45 8.14 -1.49
N SER A 30 16.77 8.00 -1.60
CA SER A 30 17.56 8.52 -2.72
C SER A 30 17.11 7.97 -4.08
N ALA A 31 16.51 6.77 -4.10
CA ALA A 31 15.97 6.18 -5.31
C ALA A 31 14.62 6.78 -5.72
N LEU A 32 13.99 7.61 -4.89
CA LEU A 32 12.70 8.27 -5.19
C LEU A 32 12.82 9.78 -5.41
N LEU A 33 13.91 10.42 -4.96
CA LEU A 33 14.09 11.87 -5.08
C LEU A 33 13.92 12.34 -6.54
N GLY A 34 13.06 13.34 -6.74
CA GLY A 34 12.75 13.91 -8.04
C GLY A 34 11.89 13.02 -8.96
N LYS A 35 11.41 11.87 -8.47
CA LYS A 35 10.55 10.96 -9.25
C LYS A 35 9.06 11.17 -8.98
N SER A 36 8.24 10.80 -9.96
CA SER A 36 6.80 10.61 -9.77
C SER A 36 6.50 9.24 -9.17
N VAL A 37 5.72 9.22 -8.08
CA VAL A 37 5.43 8.01 -7.31
C VAL A 37 3.93 7.87 -7.04
N LEU A 38 3.38 6.69 -7.31
CA LEU A 38 2.00 6.35 -6.93
C LEU A 38 2.00 5.43 -5.71
N GLU A 39 1.20 5.74 -4.70
CA GLU A 39 0.84 4.82 -3.60
C GLU A 39 -0.63 4.40 -3.78
N CYS A 40 -0.87 3.12 -4.10
CA CYS A 40 -2.22 2.60 -4.35
C CYS A 40 -2.40 1.15 -3.84
N PRO A 41 -3.30 0.90 -2.86
CA PRO A 41 -4.05 1.90 -2.12
C PRO A 41 -3.14 2.68 -1.16
N SER A 42 -3.48 3.94 -0.90
CA SER A 42 -2.74 4.80 0.02
C SER A 42 -3.24 4.70 1.46
N GLY A 43 -4.56 4.54 1.67
CA GLY A 43 -5.12 4.62 3.02
C GLY A 43 -4.79 5.95 3.70
N PRO A 44 -4.81 6.02 5.04
CA PRO A 44 -4.32 7.17 5.78
C PRO A 44 -2.80 7.12 6.04
N SER A 45 -2.02 6.78 5.02
CA SER A 45 -0.56 6.70 5.07
C SER A 45 0.07 8.08 5.16
N SER A 46 1.18 8.21 5.92
CA SER A 46 1.96 9.46 5.92
C SER A 46 2.94 9.53 4.76
N PHE A 47 3.03 8.49 3.92
CA PHE A 47 3.97 8.44 2.81
C PHE A 47 3.83 9.63 1.88
N VAL A 48 2.62 9.91 1.36
CA VAL A 48 2.39 11.00 0.39
C VAL A 48 2.82 12.36 0.92
N VAL A 49 2.38 12.74 2.12
CA VAL A 49 2.73 14.04 2.74
C VAL A 49 4.23 14.15 2.96
N GLU A 50 4.86 13.09 3.48
CA GLU A 50 6.27 13.07 3.81
C GLU A 50 7.17 13.02 2.56
N ALA A 51 6.76 12.29 1.53
CA ALA A 51 7.46 12.20 0.25
C ALA A 51 7.46 13.56 -0.47
N ASN A 52 6.30 14.21 -0.56
CA ASN A 52 6.18 15.55 -1.16
C ASN A 52 7.02 16.59 -0.41
N ALA A 53 7.05 16.53 0.93
CA ALA A 53 7.90 17.41 1.74
C ALA A 53 9.41 17.22 1.49
N ARG A 54 9.81 16.12 0.84
CA ARG A 54 11.20 15.77 0.51
C ARG A 54 11.51 15.91 -0.99
N GLY A 55 10.60 16.48 -1.79
CA GLY A 55 10.80 16.66 -3.22
C GLY A 55 10.56 15.41 -4.07
N ILE A 56 9.75 14.47 -3.57
CA ILE A 56 9.24 13.32 -4.32
C ILE A 56 7.80 13.65 -4.74
N ASP A 57 7.49 13.58 -6.03
CA ASP A 57 6.16 13.89 -6.56
C ASP A 57 5.22 12.69 -6.33
N ALA A 58 4.70 12.57 -5.11
CA ALA A 58 3.90 11.44 -4.68
C ALA A 58 2.39 11.72 -4.75
N VAL A 59 1.64 10.78 -5.31
CA VAL A 59 0.17 10.75 -5.33
C VAL A 59 -0.32 9.50 -4.60
N GLY A 60 -1.26 9.68 -3.68
CA GLY A 60 -1.99 8.59 -3.03
C GLY A 60 -3.36 8.38 -3.66
N VAL A 61 -3.74 7.12 -3.86
CA VAL A 61 -5.07 6.75 -4.34
C VAL A 61 -5.79 5.87 -3.32
N ASP A 62 -7.03 6.21 -3.00
CA ASP A 62 -7.87 5.38 -2.15
C ASP A 62 -9.36 5.62 -2.45
N PRO A 63 -10.21 4.58 -2.47
CA PRO A 63 -11.65 4.74 -2.71
C PRO A 63 -12.33 5.59 -1.64
N LEU A 64 -11.73 5.78 -0.47
CA LEU A 64 -12.31 6.56 0.61
C LEU A 64 -11.97 8.04 0.51
N PHE A 65 -11.08 8.45 -0.40
CA PHE A 65 -10.68 9.85 -0.55
C PHE A 65 -11.77 10.78 -1.08
N TYR A 66 -12.99 10.32 -1.41
CA TYR A 66 -14.14 11.22 -1.60
C TYR A 66 -14.62 11.89 -0.31
N ARG A 67 -14.36 11.27 0.85
CA ARG A 67 -14.93 11.66 2.15
C ARG A 67 -14.41 13.01 2.65
N SER A 68 -15.13 13.58 3.61
CA SER A 68 -14.70 14.80 4.32
C SER A 68 -13.54 14.50 5.27
N PRO A 69 -12.71 15.50 5.62
CA PRO A 69 -11.62 15.33 6.58
C PRO A 69 -12.08 14.75 7.93
N GLN A 70 -13.24 15.18 8.42
CA GLN A 70 -13.81 14.65 9.67
C GLN A 70 -14.21 13.18 9.53
N ALA A 71 -14.87 12.79 8.43
CA ALA A 71 -15.25 11.40 8.21
C ALA A 71 -14.03 10.48 8.02
N ILE A 72 -12.98 10.95 7.34
CA ILE A 72 -11.70 10.26 7.22
C ILE A 72 -11.04 10.06 8.59
N ARG A 73 -11.02 11.10 9.42
CA ARG A 73 -10.48 11.04 10.79
C ARG A 73 -11.21 10.01 11.63
N ASP A 74 -12.54 10.06 11.66
CA ASP A 74 -13.35 9.19 12.51
C ASP A 74 -13.21 7.72 12.09
N LEU A 75 -13.23 7.45 10.78
CA LEU A 75 -13.00 6.11 10.24
C LEU A 75 -11.59 5.60 10.55
N ALA A 76 -10.55 6.39 10.24
CA ALA A 76 -9.17 5.98 10.45
C ALA A 76 -8.90 5.67 11.93
N LEU A 77 -9.39 6.50 12.86
CA LEU A 77 -9.23 6.25 14.30
C LEU A 77 -9.97 4.98 14.77
N ALA A 78 -11.14 4.70 14.20
CA ALA A 78 -11.89 3.49 14.51
C ALA A 78 -11.16 2.23 14.02
N ASP A 79 -10.75 2.21 12.75
CA ASP A 79 -10.03 1.08 12.14
C ASP A 79 -8.67 0.86 12.80
N PHE A 80 -7.96 1.93 13.16
CA PHE A 80 -6.69 1.84 13.87
C PHE A 80 -6.84 1.15 15.22
N ARG A 81 -7.90 1.47 15.99
CA ARG A 81 -8.18 0.79 17.27
C ARG A 81 -8.45 -0.69 17.04
N VAL A 82 -9.33 -1.04 16.11
CA VAL A 82 -9.68 -2.44 15.80
C VAL A 82 -8.44 -3.23 15.37
N MET A 83 -7.60 -2.64 14.52
CA MET A 83 -6.37 -3.28 14.05
C MET A 83 -5.39 -3.54 15.18
N PHE A 84 -5.13 -2.57 16.07
CA PHE A 84 -4.19 -2.80 17.17
C PHE A 84 -4.74 -3.74 18.24
N ASP A 85 -6.05 -3.77 18.47
CA ASP A 85 -6.66 -4.79 19.35
C ASP A 85 -6.43 -6.21 18.80
N ARG A 86 -6.56 -6.38 17.47
CA ARG A 86 -6.24 -7.65 16.79
C ARG A 86 -4.75 -7.99 16.87
N VAL A 87 -3.86 -7.01 16.66
CA VAL A 87 -2.41 -7.22 16.77
C VAL A 87 -2.02 -7.69 18.17
N ARG A 88 -2.58 -7.07 19.23
CA ARG A 88 -2.31 -7.49 20.62
C ARG A 88 -2.83 -8.90 20.90
N ALA A 89 -4.02 -9.24 20.41
CA ALA A 89 -4.57 -10.59 20.51
C ALA A 89 -3.71 -11.63 19.77
N ALA A 90 -3.05 -11.24 18.68
CA ALA A 90 -2.14 -12.07 17.91
C ALA A 90 -0.64 -11.84 18.24
N SER A 91 -0.33 -11.30 19.42
CA SER A 91 1.04 -10.90 19.81
C SER A 91 2.08 -12.03 19.73
N GLY A 92 1.68 -13.30 19.82
CA GLY A 92 2.57 -14.45 19.60
C GLY A 92 3.11 -14.56 18.16
N LYS A 93 2.51 -13.87 17.19
CA LYS A 93 2.97 -13.81 15.79
C LYS A 93 3.82 -12.56 15.48
N PHE A 94 3.91 -11.62 16.43
CA PHE A 94 4.63 -10.38 16.24
C PHE A 94 6.14 -10.61 16.18
N VAL A 95 6.79 -10.04 15.18
CA VAL A 95 8.25 -10.14 15.00
C VAL A 95 8.92 -8.83 15.39
N LYS A 96 9.93 -8.91 16.27
CA LYS A 96 10.70 -7.75 16.73
C LYS A 96 11.80 -7.34 15.74
N ARG A 97 11.42 -7.13 14.47
CA ARG A 97 12.37 -6.72 13.41
C ARG A 97 12.30 -5.23 13.16
N THR A 98 11.11 -4.72 12.86
CA THR A 98 10.92 -3.28 12.58
C THR A 98 10.69 -2.46 13.84
N TYR A 99 10.03 -3.05 14.83
CA TYR A 99 9.70 -2.42 16.11
C TYR A 99 10.04 -3.38 17.25
N ASN A 100 10.39 -2.84 18.41
CA ASN A 100 10.73 -3.63 19.60
C ASN A 100 9.50 -4.15 20.34
N SER A 101 8.34 -3.50 20.14
CA SER A 101 7.06 -3.91 20.71
C SER A 101 5.86 -3.47 19.85
N VAL A 102 4.68 -4.03 20.17
CA VAL A 102 3.41 -3.63 19.53
C VAL A 102 3.05 -2.18 19.88
N GLU A 103 3.38 -1.73 21.10
CA GLU A 103 3.13 -0.37 21.57
C GLU A 103 4.01 0.65 20.84
N GLU A 104 5.29 0.32 20.58
CA GLU A 104 6.15 1.16 19.75
C GLU A 104 5.59 1.30 18.33
N ALA A 105 5.17 0.17 17.74
CA ALA A 105 4.56 0.17 16.42
C ALA A 105 3.27 1.01 16.39
N GLU A 106 2.43 0.90 17.42
CA GLU A 106 1.21 1.69 17.55
C GLU A 106 1.51 3.18 17.60
N GLU A 107 2.44 3.59 18.46
CA GLU A 107 2.80 4.99 18.61
C GLU A 107 3.39 5.57 17.31
N VAL A 108 4.28 4.83 16.65
CA VAL A 108 4.88 5.25 15.38
C VAL A 108 3.81 5.38 14.28
N ARG A 109 2.92 4.40 14.13
CA ARG A 109 1.85 4.45 13.12
C ARG A 109 0.81 5.52 13.43
N ARG A 110 0.52 5.79 14.71
CA ARG A 110 -0.41 6.85 15.15
C ARG A 110 0.14 8.23 14.78
N ARG A 111 1.45 8.46 14.94
CA ARG A 111 2.09 9.70 14.47
C ARG A 111 2.01 9.85 12.95
N GLY A 112 2.17 8.76 12.19
CA GLY A 112 1.95 8.75 10.74
C GLY A 112 0.53 9.16 10.38
N LEU A 113 -0.47 8.52 10.98
CA LEU A 113 -1.88 8.87 10.80
C LEU A 113 -2.14 10.36 11.09
N LEU A 114 -1.60 10.91 12.17
CA LEU A 114 -1.79 12.32 12.51
C LEU A 114 -1.19 13.27 11.45
N ARG A 115 -0.04 12.93 10.86
CA ARG A 115 0.55 13.71 9.74
C ARG A 115 -0.35 13.68 8.51
N PHE A 116 -0.85 12.50 8.14
CA PHE A 116 -1.81 12.36 7.05
C PHE A 116 -3.04 13.22 7.31
N LEU A 117 -3.65 13.15 8.50
CA LEU A 117 -4.85 13.91 8.84
C LEU A 117 -4.63 15.42 8.81
N GLN A 118 -3.44 15.89 9.16
CA GLN A 118 -3.06 17.31 9.08
C GLN A 118 -2.94 17.79 7.62
N ASP A 119 -2.41 16.95 6.74
CA ASP A 119 -2.19 17.30 5.33
C ASP A 119 -3.42 17.07 4.45
N TYR A 120 -4.27 16.10 4.77
CA TYR A 120 -5.29 15.55 3.87
C TYR A 120 -6.12 16.61 3.13
N SER A 121 -6.60 17.64 3.82
CA SER A 121 -7.42 18.69 3.20
C SER A 121 -6.64 19.48 2.14
N ILE A 122 -5.41 19.87 2.46
CA ILE A 122 -4.53 20.64 1.56
C ILE A 122 -4.01 19.72 0.46
N GLY A 123 -3.56 18.52 0.80
CA GLY A 123 -3.08 17.52 -0.15
C GLY A 123 -4.15 17.15 -1.18
N LYS A 124 -5.40 16.98 -0.77
CA LYS A 124 -6.52 16.70 -1.67
C LYS A 124 -6.79 17.87 -2.61
N ALA A 125 -6.79 19.11 -2.10
CA ALA A 125 -6.95 20.30 -2.92
C ALA A 125 -5.81 20.49 -3.94
N LEU A 126 -4.61 20.01 -3.61
CA LEU A 126 -3.44 20.00 -4.49
C LEU A 126 -3.35 18.76 -5.40
N GLY A 127 -4.34 17.86 -5.37
CA GLY A 127 -4.35 16.65 -6.20
C GLY A 127 -3.46 15.49 -5.70
N ARG A 128 -2.83 15.62 -4.52
CA ARG A 128 -1.96 14.59 -3.92
C ARG A 128 -2.73 13.39 -3.37
N TYR A 129 -4.02 13.54 -3.09
CA TYR A 129 -4.92 12.46 -2.67
C TYR A 129 -6.09 12.36 -3.64
N ARG A 130 -6.14 11.28 -4.43
CA ARG A 130 -7.18 11.06 -5.46
C ARG A 130 -8.10 9.91 -5.11
N GLU A 131 -9.39 10.12 -5.30
CA GLU A 131 -10.36 9.02 -5.27
C GLU A 131 -10.10 8.07 -6.45
N GLY A 132 -10.10 6.77 -6.16
CA GLY A 132 -9.90 5.72 -7.15
C GLY A 132 -9.63 4.37 -6.48
N ALA A 133 -9.73 3.28 -7.23
CA ALA A 133 -9.49 1.94 -6.69
C ALA A 133 -9.00 1.00 -7.78
N LEU A 134 -8.15 0.05 -7.40
CA LEU A 134 -7.84 -1.07 -8.27
C LEU A 134 -9.12 -1.87 -8.59
N PRO A 135 -9.26 -2.42 -9.81
CA PRO A 135 -8.25 -2.46 -10.87
C PRO A 135 -8.38 -1.34 -11.91
N TYR A 136 -8.98 -0.19 -11.59
CA TYR A 136 -9.20 0.91 -12.54
C TYR A 136 -8.75 2.25 -11.98
N LEU A 137 -7.66 2.80 -12.53
CA LEU A 137 -7.08 4.06 -12.11
C LEU A 137 -7.19 5.09 -13.23
N GLU A 138 -7.67 6.29 -12.88
CA GLU A 138 -7.84 7.41 -13.82
C GLU A 138 -6.53 8.17 -14.07
N PHE A 139 -5.55 7.45 -14.62
CA PHE A 139 -4.28 7.97 -15.10
C PHE A 139 -3.95 7.40 -16.48
N ASP A 140 -3.17 8.16 -17.24
CA ASP A 140 -2.62 7.71 -18.51
C ASP A 140 -1.57 6.61 -18.30
N ASP A 141 -1.27 5.88 -19.38
CA ASP A 141 -0.22 4.89 -19.38
C ASP A 141 1.13 5.52 -18.99
N ARG A 142 1.89 4.82 -18.15
CA ARG A 142 3.25 5.21 -17.72
C ARG A 142 3.32 6.59 -17.05
N SER A 143 2.27 7.00 -16.35
CA SER A 143 2.23 8.27 -15.61
C SER A 143 3.22 8.36 -14.45
N PHE A 144 3.60 7.23 -13.85
CA PHE A 144 4.43 7.20 -12.63
C PHE A 144 5.73 6.44 -12.84
N GLU A 145 6.87 7.00 -12.44
CA GLU A 145 8.13 6.25 -12.47
C GLU A 145 8.08 5.02 -11.55
N VAL A 146 7.54 5.16 -10.34
CA VAL A 146 7.44 4.09 -9.36
C VAL A 146 6.00 3.96 -8.87
N VAL A 147 5.49 2.73 -8.80
CA VAL A 147 4.16 2.42 -8.26
C VAL A 147 4.30 1.48 -7.06
N LEU A 148 3.68 1.85 -5.95
CA LEU A 148 3.74 1.15 -4.68
C LEU A 148 2.35 0.63 -4.30
N CYS A 149 2.21 -0.67 -4.12
CA CYS A 149 0.98 -1.32 -3.70
C CYS A 149 1.21 -2.12 -2.41
N GLY A 150 0.86 -1.50 -1.28
CA GLY A 150 1.08 -2.08 0.05
C GLY A 150 -0.21 -2.61 0.68
N HIS A 151 -0.11 -3.78 1.30
CA HIS A 151 -1.08 -4.35 2.24
C HIS A 151 -2.52 -4.48 1.73
N LEU A 152 -2.67 -4.74 0.42
CA LEU A 152 -3.97 -4.98 -0.22
C LEU A 152 -4.04 -6.36 -0.86
N LEU A 153 -3.38 -6.55 -2.01
CA LEU A 153 -3.68 -7.65 -2.93
C LEU A 153 -3.71 -9.02 -2.24
N PHE A 154 -2.60 -9.42 -1.64
CA PHE A 154 -2.46 -10.78 -1.12
C PHE A 154 -2.98 -10.94 0.31
N ILE A 155 -2.87 -9.90 1.14
CA ILE A 155 -3.44 -9.91 2.51
C ILE A 155 -4.95 -10.19 2.49
N TYR A 156 -5.65 -9.69 1.48
CA TYR A 156 -7.09 -9.89 1.34
C TYR A 156 -7.44 -10.94 0.27
N ALA A 157 -6.60 -11.96 0.05
CA ALA A 157 -6.85 -13.04 -0.92
C ALA A 157 -8.16 -13.81 -0.69
N ASP A 158 -8.68 -13.83 0.53
CA ASP A 158 -9.99 -14.43 0.84
C ASP A 158 -11.18 -13.56 0.38
N SER A 159 -10.94 -12.29 0.07
CA SER A 159 -11.95 -11.31 -0.36
C SER A 159 -11.74 -10.79 -1.78
N LEU A 160 -10.53 -10.93 -2.31
CA LEU A 160 -10.12 -10.50 -3.66
C LEU A 160 -9.76 -11.77 -4.44
N ASP A 161 -10.53 -12.08 -5.48
CA ASP A 161 -10.28 -13.27 -6.29
C ASP A 161 -9.11 -13.09 -7.26
N LEU A 162 -8.71 -14.19 -7.91
CA LEU A 162 -7.61 -14.19 -8.87
C LEU A 162 -7.86 -13.23 -10.05
N ASP A 163 -9.10 -13.10 -10.50
CA ASP A 163 -9.44 -12.21 -11.62
C ASP A 163 -9.21 -10.74 -11.24
N PHE A 164 -9.59 -10.34 -10.02
CA PHE A 164 -9.24 -9.05 -9.45
C PHE A 164 -7.72 -8.86 -9.40
N HIS A 165 -6.97 -9.85 -8.90
CA HIS A 165 -5.51 -9.74 -8.81
C HIS A 165 -4.86 -9.58 -10.19
N ARG A 166 -5.31 -10.36 -11.19
CA ARG A 166 -4.83 -10.22 -12.58
C ARG A 166 -5.13 -8.84 -13.14
N ALA A 167 -6.34 -8.32 -12.92
CA ALA A 167 -6.71 -6.99 -13.38
C ALA A 167 -5.89 -5.89 -12.66
N ALA A 168 -5.68 -6.03 -11.36
CA ALA A 168 -4.90 -5.09 -10.56
C ALA A 168 -3.42 -5.05 -10.98
N ILE A 169 -2.78 -6.21 -11.18
CA ILE A 169 -1.40 -6.27 -11.69
C ILE A 169 -1.30 -5.58 -13.06
N ARG A 170 -2.24 -5.87 -13.97
CA ARG A 170 -2.28 -5.21 -15.28
C ARG A 170 -2.36 -3.70 -15.15
N GLU A 171 -3.22 -3.21 -14.27
CA GLU A 171 -3.42 -1.78 -14.08
C GLU A 171 -2.21 -1.09 -13.45
N LEU A 172 -1.61 -1.69 -12.42
CA LEU A 172 -0.38 -1.18 -11.80
C LEU A 172 0.76 -1.13 -12.83
N CYS A 173 0.93 -2.19 -13.62
CA CYS A 173 1.89 -2.23 -14.71
C CYS A 173 1.58 -1.20 -15.81
N ARG A 174 0.31 -0.91 -16.11
CA ARG A 174 -0.09 0.08 -17.12
C ARG A 174 0.36 1.49 -16.73
N VAL A 175 0.11 1.90 -15.49
CA VAL A 175 0.44 3.26 -15.01
C VAL A 175 1.92 3.41 -14.62
N ALA A 176 2.66 2.32 -14.39
CA ALA A 176 4.08 2.34 -14.10
C ALA A 176 4.96 2.53 -15.35
N ASN A 177 5.84 3.50 -15.32
CA ASN A 177 6.86 3.74 -16.34
C ASN A 177 8.12 2.89 -16.10
N ARG A 178 8.52 2.65 -14.85
CA ARG A 178 9.73 1.86 -14.55
C ARG A 178 9.47 0.69 -13.62
N GLU A 179 8.88 0.93 -12.46
CA GLU A 179 8.87 -0.09 -11.41
C GLU A 179 7.51 -0.17 -10.71
N VAL A 180 7.05 -1.39 -10.42
CA VAL A 180 5.95 -1.68 -9.48
C VAL A 180 6.51 -2.47 -8.32
N ARG A 181 6.18 -2.07 -7.08
CA ARG A 181 6.45 -2.87 -5.88
C ARG A 181 5.18 -3.23 -5.14
N ILE A 182 5.05 -4.51 -4.81
CA ILE A 182 3.88 -5.05 -4.12
C ILE A 182 4.35 -5.69 -2.82
N HIS A 183 3.68 -5.36 -1.72
CA HIS A 183 4.05 -5.81 -0.38
C HIS A 183 2.82 -6.16 0.46
N PRO A 184 2.89 -7.17 1.36
CA PRO A 184 3.81 -8.31 1.31
C PRO A 184 3.34 -9.31 0.24
N ILE A 185 4.05 -10.41 0.02
CA ILE A 185 3.65 -11.50 -0.91
C ILE A 185 2.89 -12.67 -0.24
N VAL A 186 2.33 -12.43 0.94
CA VAL A 186 1.64 -13.43 1.76
C VAL A 186 0.19 -13.02 2.02
N ASP A 187 -0.63 -14.00 2.37
CA ASP A 187 -2.00 -13.79 2.85
C ASP A 187 -2.07 -13.42 4.35
N ASN A 188 -3.28 -13.24 4.86
CA ASN A 188 -3.52 -12.97 6.28
C ASN A 188 -3.13 -14.12 7.22
N GLY A 189 -2.89 -15.32 6.68
CA GLY A 189 -2.36 -16.49 7.37
C GLY A 189 -0.82 -16.51 7.45
N SER A 190 -0.13 -15.55 6.81
CA SER A 190 1.32 -15.55 6.58
C SER A 190 1.81 -16.59 5.57
N GLU A 191 0.91 -17.16 4.77
CA GLU A 191 1.27 -18.13 3.73
C GLU A 191 1.51 -17.44 2.40
N ARG A 192 2.44 -17.97 1.58
CA ARG A 192 2.72 -17.42 0.25
C ARG A 192 1.44 -17.47 -0.59
N TYR A 193 1.13 -16.36 -1.26
CA TYR A 193 -0.04 -16.31 -2.13
C TYR A 193 0.00 -17.42 -3.20
N PRO A 194 -1.01 -18.31 -3.27
CA PRO A 194 -0.93 -19.56 -4.03
C PRO A 194 -0.88 -19.35 -5.55
N HIS A 195 -1.41 -18.23 -6.05
CA HIS A 195 -1.40 -17.92 -7.49
C HIS A 195 -0.31 -16.93 -7.88
N LEU A 196 0.71 -16.73 -7.03
CA LEU A 196 1.76 -15.75 -7.30
C LEU A 196 2.45 -16.02 -8.64
N ASP A 197 2.79 -17.28 -8.94
CA ASP A 197 3.50 -17.64 -10.17
C ASP A 197 2.70 -17.26 -11.43
N ALA A 198 1.38 -17.43 -11.40
CA ALA A 198 0.48 -17.05 -12.49
C ALA A 198 0.40 -15.52 -12.70
N LEU A 199 0.69 -14.72 -11.67
CA LEU A 199 0.81 -13.27 -11.77
C LEU A 199 2.19 -12.84 -12.27
N LEU A 200 3.25 -13.61 -11.97
CA LEU A 200 4.60 -13.36 -12.51
C LEU A 200 4.64 -13.63 -14.02
N GLU A 201 4.02 -14.71 -14.49
CA GLU A 201 3.86 -15.01 -15.92
C GLU A 201 3.13 -13.87 -16.64
N GLN A 202 2.04 -13.38 -16.06
CA GLN A 202 1.31 -12.24 -16.62
C GLN A 202 2.16 -10.95 -16.64
N ALA A 203 2.99 -10.71 -15.63
CA ALA A 203 3.87 -9.55 -15.62
C ALA A 203 4.92 -9.63 -16.75
N ASP A 204 5.48 -10.82 -17.03
CA ASP A 204 6.38 -11.02 -18.16
C ASP A 204 5.67 -10.74 -19.51
N GLU A 205 4.46 -11.26 -19.71
CA GLU A 205 3.64 -10.96 -20.90
C GLU A 205 3.39 -9.45 -21.09
N LEU A 206 3.34 -8.70 -19.98
CA LEU A 206 3.17 -7.23 -19.96
C LEU A 206 4.48 -6.45 -20.16
N GLY A 207 5.61 -7.13 -20.31
CA GLY A 207 6.91 -6.49 -20.52
C GLY A 207 7.67 -6.15 -19.23
N PHE A 208 7.41 -6.87 -18.13
CA PHE A 208 8.10 -6.65 -16.85
C PHE A 208 8.90 -7.87 -16.41
N ASP A 209 10.16 -7.65 -16.05
CA ASP A 209 10.95 -8.63 -15.32
C ASP A 209 10.49 -8.65 -13.85
N SER A 210 10.38 -9.84 -13.26
CA SER A 210 9.90 -10.01 -11.90
C SER A 210 10.96 -10.60 -10.97
N ARG A 211 11.03 -10.08 -9.74
CA ARG A 211 11.89 -10.64 -8.69
C ARG A 211 11.24 -10.50 -7.31
N ILE A 212 11.47 -11.49 -6.46
CA ILE A 212 11.12 -11.43 -5.04
C ILE A 212 12.33 -10.89 -4.28
N GLN A 213 12.11 -9.83 -3.51
CA GLN A 213 13.14 -9.15 -2.72
C GLN A 213 12.88 -9.33 -1.23
N ASP A 214 13.90 -9.77 -0.48
CA ASP A 214 13.89 -9.69 0.98
C ASP A 214 14.03 -8.23 1.44
N VAL A 215 13.29 -7.84 2.48
CA VAL A 215 13.23 -6.46 2.95
C VAL A 215 13.53 -6.34 4.45
N ASP A 216 13.98 -5.15 4.89
CA ASP A 216 14.17 -4.82 6.30
C ASP A 216 12.85 -4.46 7.00
N HIS A 217 11.80 -5.24 6.72
CA HIS A 217 10.51 -5.11 7.36
C HIS A 217 9.98 -6.48 7.70
N GLU A 218 9.47 -6.66 8.91
CA GLU A 218 8.68 -7.83 9.27
C GLU A 218 7.86 -7.48 10.50
N PHE A 219 6.54 -7.42 10.34
CA PHE A 219 5.63 -7.11 11.44
C PHE A 219 4.96 -8.39 11.98
N PHE A 220 4.56 -9.26 11.06
CA PHE A 220 4.17 -10.64 11.33
C PHE A 220 5.13 -11.58 10.60
N ALA A 221 5.37 -12.76 11.16
CA ALA A 221 6.25 -13.76 10.57
C ALA A 221 5.89 -13.99 9.08
N GLY A 222 6.90 -13.98 8.21
CA GLY A 222 6.73 -14.20 6.77
C GLY A 222 6.39 -12.96 5.94
N THR A 223 6.17 -11.80 6.55
CA THR A 223 5.89 -10.51 5.86
C THR A 223 7.15 -9.79 5.36
N ASN A 224 8.28 -10.50 5.24
CA ASN A 224 9.60 -9.93 4.96
C ASN A 224 10.02 -9.92 3.49
N ARG A 225 9.05 -10.09 2.57
CA ARG A 225 9.30 -10.17 1.13
C ARG A 225 8.36 -9.27 0.34
N THR A 226 8.92 -8.62 -0.67
CA THR A 226 8.21 -7.79 -1.63
C THR A 226 8.39 -8.33 -3.04
N LEU A 227 7.35 -8.24 -3.87
CA LEU A 227 7.45 -8.46 -5.30
C LEU A 227 7.86 -7.15 -5.97
N VAL A 228 8.89 -7.21 -6.80
CA VAL A 228 9.35 -6.11 -7.66
C VAL A 228 9.12 -6.51 -9.11
N LEU A 229 8.46 -5.63 -9.86
CA LEU A 229 8.27 -5.73 -11.30
C LEU A 229 8.99 -4.54 -11.95
N GLU A 230 9.96 -4.81 -12.81
CA GLU A 230 10.76 -3.79 -13.50
C GLU A 230 10.49 -3.84 -15.01
N ARG A 231 10.16 -2.71 -15.62
CA ARG A 231 9.82 -2.64 -17.03
C ARG A 231 11.06 -2.84 -17.90
N ARG A 232 10.94 -3.69 -18.93
CA ARG A 232 11.96 -3.92 -19.97
C ARG A 232 12.11 -2.77 -20.96
#